data_AF-A0AAW7QY92-F1
#
_entry.id   AF-A0AAW7QY92-F1
#
_cell.length_a   1.000
_cell.length_b   1.000
_cell.length_c   1.000
_cell.angle_alpha   90.00
_cell.angle_beta   90.00
_cell.angle_gamma   90.00
#
_symmetry.space_group_name_H-M   'P 1'
#
loop_
_entity.id
_entity.type
_entity.pdbx_description
1 polymer ?
#
loop_
_entity_poly.entity_id
_entity_poly.type
_entity_poly.pdbx_seq_one_letter_code
_entity_poly.pdbx_strand_id
1 'polypeptide(L)'
;MIAFSLCFMLFSEVGVQAAPQLTPEPLQEQLRQVSELRNEELAELRAAARVRKLQHELQVAQLRHQISALDQPDTSAQLAEAVPEHPLAALELLSVVRSGEQISIWLEHAQQRFSVQPERSNAYALDVQLQANRLTLKQDGHERTFYLQGEW
;
A
#
# COMPACT_ATOMS: atom_id res chain seq x y z
N MET A 1 -68.95 32.90 74.63
CA MET A 1 -67.62 32.61 75.20
C MET A 1 -67.43 31.10 75.08
N ILE A 2 -66.64 30.61 74.11
CA ILE A 2 -65.18 30.31 74.22
C ILE A 2 -64.96 29.32 75.38
N ALA A 3 -64.41 28.11 75.22
CA ALA A 3 -63.46 27.55 74.24
C ALA A 3 -63.58 26.00 74.27
N PHE A 4 -63.40 25.31 73.13
CA PHE A 4 -62.22 24.47 72.78
C PHE A 4 -61.99 23.26 73.71
N SER A 5 -61.71 22.03 73.26
CA SER A 5 -61.26 21.53 71.95
C SER A 5 -61.18 19.99 71.98
N LEU A 6 -60.96 19.43 70.78
CA LEU A 6 -60.34 18.12 70.46
C LEU A 6 -61.21 16.86 70.66
N CYS A 7 -61.37 15.96 69.68
CA CYS A 7 -60.85 15.93 68.32
C CYS A 7 -61.71 15.00 67.45
N PHE A 8 -61.92 15.47 66.23
CA PHE A 8 -62.74 14.94 65.14
C PHE A 8 -62.20 13.64 64.52
N MET A 9 -63.16 12.76 64.16
CA MET A 9 -63.37 12.10 62.85
C MET A 9 -62.20 11.40 62.16
N LEU A 10 -62.28 10.06 61.99
CA LEU A 10 -62.90 9.37 60.84
C LEU A 10 -62.20 9.65 59.49
N PHE A 11 -61.56 8.59 58.99
CA PHE A 11 -61.31 8.24 57.59
C PHE A 11 -61.39 9.36 56.55
N SER A 12 -60.24 9.68 55.95
CA SER A 12 -60.16 9.97 54.52
C SER A 12 -58.74 9.70 54.05
N GLU A 13 -58.55 8.50 53.50
CA GLU A 13 -57.51 8.25 52.51
C GLU A 13 -57.70 9.29 51.40
N VAL A 14 -56.89 10.34 51.43
CA VAL A 14 -56.82 11.28 50.32
C VAL A 14 -56.12 10.53 49.19
N GLY A 15 -56.94 10.01 48.27
CA GLY A 15 -56.49 9.62 46.95
C GLY A 15 -55.77 10.79 46.29
N VAL A 16 -54.45 10.69 46.17
CA VAL A 16 -53.73 11.42 45.15
C VAL A 16 -53.69 10.51 43.93
N GLN A 17 -54.63 10.82 43.04
CA GLN A 17 -54.72 10.47 41.64
C GLN A 17 -53.45 9.83 41.07
N ALA A 18 -53.61 8.60 40.59
CA ALA A 18 -52.77 8.07 39.53
C ALA A 18 -52.73 9.13 38.41
N ALA A 19 -51.58 9.79 38.26
CA ALA A 19 -51.30 10.57 37.07
C ALA A 19 -51.58 9.65 35.86
N PRO A 20 -52.28 10.12 34.82
CA PRO A 20 -52.39 9.34 33.60
C PRO A 20 -50.96 9.09 33.12
N GLN A 21 -50.53 7.82 33.16
CA GLN A 21 -49.30 7.40 32.53
C GLN A 21 -49.49 7.64 31.03
N LEU A 22 -49.11 8.83 30.58
CA LEU A 22 -48.83 9.12 29.18
C LEU A 22 -47.68 8.20 28.81
N THR A 23 -48.01 7.03 28.28
CA THR A 23 -47.10 6.06 27.72
C THR A 23 -46.17 6.76 26.73
N PRO A 24 -44.84 6.80 26.97
CA PRO A 24 -43.89 7.32 26.00
C PRO A 24 -43.55 6.21 24.97
N GLU A 25 -44.56 5.50 24.45
CA GLU A 25 -44.33 4.45 23.45
C GLU A 25 -43.96 4.94 22.04
N PRO A 26 -44.41 6.10 21.51
CA PRO A 26 -44.11 6.41 20.11
C PRO A 26 -42.63 6.77 19.88
N LEU A 27 -41.95 7.28 20.91
CA LEU A 27 -40.59 7.83 20.79
C LEU A 27 -39.52 6.73 20.89
N GLN A 28 -39.74 5.70 21.70
CA GLN A 28 -38.85 4.52 21.76
C GLN A 28 -38.92 3.69 20.47
N GLU A 29 -40.11 3.50 19.91
CA GLU A 29 -40.29 2.77 18.65
C GLU A 29 -39.62 3.52 17.47
N GLN A 30 -39.75 4.86 17.44
CA GLN A 30 -39.08 5.71 16.45
C GLN A 30 -37.55 5.70 16.59
N LEU A 31 -37.03 5.75 17.82
CA LEU A 31 -35.58 5.64 18.06
C LEU A 31 -35.06 4.25 17.65
N ARG A 32 -35.83 3.19 17.87
CA ARG A 32 -35.48 1.84 17.42
C ARG A 32 -35.40 1.77 15.89
N GLN A 33 -36.43 2.27 15.19
CA GLN A 33 -36.46 2.31 13.73
C GLN A 33 -35.31 3.13 13.12
N VAL A 34 -34.99 4.30 13.68
CA VAL A 34 -33.86 5.12 13.21
C VAL A 34 -32.52 4.42 13.47
N SER A 35 -32.38 3.71 14.60
CA SER A 35 -31.17 2.95 14.91
C SER A 35 -30.99 1.75 13.99
N GLU A 36 -32.07 1.08 13.60
CA GLU A 36 -32.08 -0.03 12.65
C GLU A 36 -31.66 0.45 11.25
N LEU A 37 -32.28 1.51 10.74
CA LEU A 37 -31.90 2.13 9.46
C LEU A 37 -30.44 2.57 9.42
N ARG A 38 -29.95 3.21 10.49
CA ARG A 38 -28.56 3.65 10.59
C ARG A 38 -27.58 2.47 10.63
N ASN A 39 -27.99 1.35 11.23
CA ASN A 39 -27.18 0.13 11.25
C ASN A 39 -27.13 -0.55 9.87
N GLU A 40 -28.22 -0.52 9.12
CA GLU A 40 -28.28 -1.01 7.73
C GLU A 40 -27.39 -0.15 6.82
N GLU A 41 -27.49 1.18 6.88
CA GLU A 41 -26.60 2.09 6.14
C GLU A 41 -25.13 1.84 6.48
N LEU A 42 -24.80 1.66 7.76
CA LEU A 42 -23.44 1.32 8.19
C LEU A 42 -22.98 -0.05 7.69
N ALA A 43 -23.89 -1.03 7.58
CA ALA A 43 -23.58 -2.34 7.03
C ALA A 43 -23.28 -2.26 5.53
N GLU A 44 -24.05 -1.48 4.79
CA GLU A 44 -23.85 -1.25 3.35
C GLU A 44 -22.52 -0.51 3.10
N LEU A 45 -22.23 0.54 3.86
CA LEU A 45 -20.96 1.27 3.77
C LEU A 45 -19.76 0.38 4.10
N ARG A 46 -19.88 -0.50 5.11
CA ARG A 46 -18.84 -1.49 5.42
C ARG A 46 -18.67 -2.51 4.31
N ALA A 47 -19.74 -2.96 3.67
CA ALA A 47 -19.66 -3.86 2.53
C ALA A 47 -18.94 -3.19 1.34
N ALA A 48 -19.30 -1.95 1.02
CA ALA A 48 -18.64 -1.17 -0.03
C ALA A 48 -17.14 -0.95 0.26
N ALA A 49 -16.78 -0.64 1.51
CA ALA A 49 -15.39 -0.48 1.94
C ALA A 49 -14.60 -1.80 1.82
N ARG A 50 -15.20 -2.94 2.18
CA ARG A 50 -14.56 -4.26 2.02
C ARG A 50 -14.31 -4.59 0.56
N VAL A 51 -15.25 -4.30 -0.34
CA VAL A 51 -15.06 -4.52 -1.78
C VAL A 51 -13.91 -3.68 -2.33
N ARG A 52 -13.85 -2.38 -1.98
CA ARG A 52 -12.73 -1.52 -2.41
C ARG A 52 -11.38 -2.01 -1.89
N LYS A 53 -11.34 -2.49 -0.63
CA LYS A 53 -10.13 -3.08 -0.04
C LYS A 53 -9.69 -4.32 -0.83
N LEU A 54 -10.61 -5.24 -1.12
CA LEU A 54 -10.30 -6.45 -1.88
C LEU A 54 -9.85 -6.13 -3.31
N GLN A 55 -10.49 -5.16 -3.97
CA GLN A 55 -10.07 -4.70 -5.30
C GLN A 55 -8.66 -4.10 -5.28
N HIS A 56 -8.36 -3.31 -4.26
CA HIS A 56 -7.02 -2.73 -4.10
C HIS A 56 -5.96 -3.81 -3.84
N GLU A 57 -6.26 -4.78 -2.96
CA GLU A 57 -5.38 -5.91 -2.69
C GLU A 57 -5.11 -6.74 -3.96
N LEU A 58 -6.14 -6.97 -4.79
CA LEU A 58 -6.00 -7.63 -6.08
C LEU A 58 -5.12 -6.84 -7.05
N GLN A 59 -5.32 -5.52 -7.16
CA GLN A 59 -4.48 -4.66 -8.00
C GLN A 59 -3.02 -4.67 -7.54
N VAL A 60 -2.79 -4.60 -6.23
CA VAL A 60 -1.44 -4.69 -5.64
C VAL A 60 -0.82 -6.05 -5.93
N ALA A 61 -1.57 -7.14 -5.81
CA ALA A 61 -1.09 -8.48 -6.13
C ALA A 61 -0.75 -8.62 -7.63
N GLN A 62 -1.58 -8.09 -8.52
CA GLN A 62 -1.33 -8.08 -9.96
C GLN A 62 -0.09 -7.27 -10.33
N LEU A 63 0.07 -6.08 -9.76
CA LEU A 63 1.26 -5.25 -9.96
C LEU A 63 2.51 -5.94 -9.45
N ARG A 64 2.46 -6.58 -8.27
CA ARG A 64 3.59 -7.37 -7.74
C ARG A 64 3.94 -8.54 -8.65
N HIS A 65 2.94 -9.23 -9.20
CA HIS A 65 3.17 -10.31 -10.15
C HIS A 65 3.83 -9.80 -11.45
N GLN A 66 3.36 -8.65 -11.98
CA GLN A 66 3.96 -8.02 -13.16
C GLN A 66 5.40 -7.57 -12.90
N ILE A 67 5.68 -6.99 -11.72
CA ILE A 67 7.04 -6.63 -11.31
C ILE A 67 7.92 -7.89 -11.20
N SER A 68 7.43 -8.95 -10.55
CA SER A 68 8.20 -10.20 -10.44
C SER A 68 8.45 -10.88 -11.78
N ALA A 69 7.57 -10.70 -12.77
CA ALA A 69 7.78 -11.19 -14.13
C ALA A 69 8.84 -10.36 -14.89
N LEU A 70 9.05 -9.10 -14.51
CA LEU A 70 10.12 -8.25 -15.05
C LEU A 70 11.46 -8.47 -14.32
N ASP A 71 11.42 -8.86 -13.05
CA ASP A 71 12.59 -9.15 -12.21
C ASP A 71 13.07 -10.60 -12.27
N GLN A 72 12.41 -11.48 -13.03
CA GLN A 72 12.98 -12.78 -13.33
C GLN A 72 14.06 -12.60 -14.41
N PRO A 73 15.36 -12.75 -14.09
CA PRO A 73 16.34 -12.91 -15.15
C PRO A 73 15.93 -14.18 -15.89
N ASP A 74 15.68 -14.05 -17.20
CA ASP A 74 15.46 -15.18 -18.10
C ASP A 74 16.61 -16.17 -17.93
N THR A 75 16.43 -17.13 -17.02
CA THR A 75 17.36 -18.22 -16.74
C THR A 75 17.12 -19.31 -17.77
N SER A 76 17.04 -18.88 -19.03
CA SER A 76 16.74 -19.67 -20.21
C SER A 76 17.54 -19.11 -21.38
N ALA A 77 18.84 -18.93 -21.15
CA ALA A 77 19.84 -18.81 -22.19
C ALA A 77 20.95 -19.85 -21.98
N GLN A 78 20.56 -21.12 -21.82
CA GLN A 78 21.36 -22.22 -22.33
C GLN A 78 21.04 -22.36 -23.82
N LEU A 79 21.57 -21.45 -24.63
CA LEU A 79 21.63 -21.62 -26.08
C LEU A 79 22.98 -21.09 -26.53
N ALA A 80 23.75 -22.04 -27.06
CA ALA A 80 25.06 -21.86 -27.64
C ALA A 80 25.05 -20.75 -28.69
N GLU A 81 25.95 -19.78 -28.56
CA GLU A 81 26.47 -19.02 -29.70
C GLU A 81 27.79 -18.36 -29.29
N ALA A 82 28.67 -18.23 -30.28
CA ALA A 82 30.12 -18.06 -30.18
C ALA A 82 30.59 -17.14 -29.04
N VAL A 83 31.65 -17.57 -28.32
CA VAL A 83 32.45 -16.74 -27.42
C VAL A 83 32.82 -15.46 -28.18
N PRO A 84 32.24 -14.29 -27.82
CA PRO A 84 32.70 -13.03 -28.39
C PRO A 84 34.13 -12.84 -27.90
N GLU A 85 35.08 -12.50 -28.78
CA GLU A 85 36.46 -12.16 -28.40
C GLU A 85 36.52 -10.98 -27.39
N HIS A 86 35.39 -10.30 -27.16
CA HIS A 86 35.22 -9.28 -26.15
C HIS A 86 33.80 -9.32 -25.54
N PRO A 87 33.60 -9.92 -24.35
CA PRO A 87 32.26 -10.09 -23.74
C PRO A 87 31.54 -8.77 -23.49
N LEU A 88 32.29 -7.68 -23.32
CA LEU A 88 31.73 -6.34 -23.09
C LEU A 88 31.36 -5.60 -24.38
N ALA A 89 31.71 -6.08 -25.58
CA ALA A 89 31.54 -5.32 -26.82
C ALA A 89 30.08 -5.26 -27.31
N ALA A 90 29.25 -6.24 -26.96
CA ALA A 90 27.83 -6.24 -27.29
C ALA A 90 26.96 -5.48 -26.27
N LEU A 91 27.58 -4.87 -25.25
CA LEU A 91 26.88 -4.27 -24.12
C LEU A 91 26.48 -2.82 -24.41
N GLU A 92 25.20 -2.50 -24.27
CA GLU A 92 24.67 -1.16 -24.51
C GLU A 92 24.30 -0.48 -23.19
N LEU A 93 24.68 0.79 -23.05
CA LEU A 93 24.28 1.62 -21.92
C LEU A 93 22.93 2.25 -22.23
N LEU A 94 21.91 1.90 -21.46
CA LEU A 94 20.57 2.47 -21.61
C LEU A 94 20.42 3.77 -20.81
N SER A 95 20.73 3.72 -19.51
CA SER A 95 20.59 4.87 -18.64
C SER A 95 21.42 4.73 -17.36
N VAL A 96 21.69 5.86 -16.73
CA VAL A 96 22.22 5.94 -15.38
C VAL A 96 21.19 6.71 -14.56
N VAL A 97 20.77 6.16 -13.43
CA VAL A 97 19.73 6.73 -12.58
C VAL A 97 20.31 6.92 -11.18
N ARG A 98 20.25 8.15 -10.69
CA ARG A 98 20.66 8.49 -9.32
C ARG A 98 19.43 8.77 -8.47
N SER A 99 19.29 8.04 -7.37
CA SER A 99 18.23 8.20 -6.37
C SER A 99 18.87 8.41 -5.00
N GLY A 100 19.06 9.67 -4.62
CA GLY A 100 19.82 10.04 -3.41
C GLY A 100 21.29 9.62 -3.50
N GLU A 101 21.70 8.74 -2.59
CA GLU A 101 23.05 8.14 -2.56
C GLU A 101 23.17 6.89 -3.42
N GLN A 102 22.05 6.33 -3.91
CA GLN A 102 22.07 5.12 -4.73
C GLN A 102 22.17 5.48 -6.20
N ILE A 103 23.08 4.78 -6.89
CA ILE A 103 23.26 4.88 -8.34
C ILE A 103 22.96 3.52 -8.95
N SER A 104 22.04 3.51 -9.92
CA SER A 104 21.66 2.34 -10.69
C SER A 104 21.97 2.58 -12.16
N ILE A 105 22.76 1.69 -12.75
CA ILE A 105 23.18 1.75 -14.14
C ILE A 105 22.44 0.64 -14.89
N TRP A 106 21.67 1.02 -15.90
CA TRP A 106 20.88 0.11 -16.73
C TRP A 106 21.63 -0.21 -18.01
N LEU A 107 21.82 -1.51 -18.23
CA LEU A 107 22.57 -2.07 -19.35
C LEU A 107 21.69 -3.05 -20.13
N GLU A 108 21.94 -3.15 -21.42
CA GLU A 108 21.32 -4.13 -22.31
C GLU A 108 22.40 -5.01 -22.95
N HIS A 109 22.21 -6.32 -22.93
CA HIS A 109 23.07 -7.29 -23.59
C HIS A 109 22.21 -8.40 -24.17
N ALA A 110 22.36 -8.70 -25.46
CA ALA A 110 21.58 -9.74 -26.14
C ALA A 110 20.06 -9.62 -25.87
N GLN A 111 19.52 -8.40 -25.94
CA GLN A 111 18.09 -8.06 -25.69
C GLN A 111 17.63 -8.25 -24.23
N GLN A 112 18.53 -8.62 -23.31
CA GLN A 112 18.25 -8.68 -21.89
C GLN A 112 18.68 -7.39 -21.21
N ARG A 113 17.77 -6.81 -20.41
CA ARG A 113 18.02 -5.59 -19.64
C ARG A 113 18.26 -5.95 -18.18
N PHE A 114 19.30 -5.36 -17.61
CA PHE A 114 19.64 -5.56 -16.21
C PHE A 114 20.21 -4.29 -15.61
N SER A 115 20.17 -4.19 -14.27
CA SER A 115 20.75 -3.07 -13.55
C SER A 115 21.94 -3.51 -12.70
N VAL A 116 22.95 -2.65 -12.64
CA VAL A 116 24.13 -2.82 -11.79
C VAL A 116 24.35 -1.57 -10.96
N GLN A 117 24.90 -1.75 -9.76
CA GLN A 117 25.30 -0.66 -8.88
C GLN A 117 26.83 -0.57 -8.88
N PRO A 118 27.40 0.66 -8.89
CA PRO A 118 28.84 0.83 -8.73
C PRO A 118 29.28 0.29 -7.37
N GLU A 119 30.52 -0.22 -7.32
CA GLU A 119 31.17 -0.70 -6.08
C GLU A 119 30.46 -1.87 -5.37
N ARG A 120 29.48 -2.51 -6.01
CA ARG A 120 28.80 -3.71 -5.49
C ARG A 120 28.98 -4.89 -6.42
N SER A 121 29.22 -6.05 -5.82
CA SER A 121 29.19 -7.33 -6.53
C SER A 121 27.80 -7.56 -7.13
N ASN A 122 27.76 -7.89 -8.41
CA ASN A 122 26.55 -8.22 -9.16
C ASN A 122 26.61 -9.66 -9.69
N ALA A 123 25.48 -10.18 -10.14
CA ALA A 123 25.35 -11.54 -10.66
C ALA A 123 26.15 -11.79 -11.95
N TYR A 124 26.60 -10.73 -12.61
CA TYR A 124 27.30 -10.77 -13.90
C TYR A 124 28.82 -10.62 -13.77
N ALA A 125 29.36 -10.62 -12.53
CA ALA A 125 30.79 -10.42 -12.24
C ALA A 125 31.39 -9.17 -12.90
N LEU A 126 30.58 -8.13 -13.11
CA LEU A 126 31.00 -6.85 -13.67
C LEU A 126 31.57 -5.97 -12.54
N ASP A 127 32.79 -5.49 -12.68
CA ASP A 127 33.30 -4.38 -11.87
C ASP A 127 32.89 -3.06 -12.55
N VAL A 128 32.23 -2.20 -11.78
CA VAL A 128 31.56 -0.99 -12.28
C VAL A 128 32.13 0.20 -11.54
N GLN A 129 32.87 1.04 -12.28
CA GLN A 129 33.52 2.22 -11.78
C GLN A 129 32.91 3.46 -12.43
N LEU A 130 32.35 4.34 -11.62
CA LEU A 130 31.77 5.61 -12.08
C LEU A 130 32.65 6.76 -11.60
N GLN A 131 33.25 7.51 -12.54
CA GLN A 131 34.13 8.64 -12.26
C GLN A 131 33.71 9.85 -13.08
N ALA A 132 33.15 10.87 -12.41
CA ALA A 132 32.67 12.10 -13.03
C ALA A 132 31.70 11.83 -14.21
N ASN A 133 32.21 11.89 -15.45
CA ASN A 133 31.45 11.65 -16.68
C ASN A 133 31.82 10.34 -17.40
N ARG A 134 32.54 9.44 -16.72
CA ARG A 134 33.01 8.16 -17.28
C ARG A 134 32.45 7.01 -16.47
N LEU A 135 31.80 6.09 -17.17
CA LEU A 135 31.40 4.80 -16.64
C LEU A 135 32.31 3.74 -17.24
N THR A 136 33.10 3.08 -16.41
CA THR A 136 34.00 2.01 -16.81
C THR A 136 33.47 0.68 -16.29
N LEU A 137 33.27 -0.26 -17.19
CA LEU A 137 32.89 -1.64 -16.91
C LEU A 137 34.09 -2.55 -17.15
N LYS A 138 34.37 -3.45 -16.20
CA LYS A 138 35.43 -4.45 -16.31
C LYS A 138 34.89 -5.84 -16.07
N GLN A 139 35.31 -6.80 -16.88
CA GLN A 139 34.94 -8.21 -16.76
C GLN A 139 36.06 -9.06 -17.34
N ASP A 140 36.57 -10.03 -16.57
CA ASP A 140 37.57 -11.01 -17.03
C ASP A 140 38.78 -10.40 -17.78
N GLY A 141 39.26 -9.25 -17.31
CA GLY A 141 40.39 -8.53 -17.90
C GLY A 141 40.05 -7.64 -19.11
N HIS A 142 38.80 -7.65 -19.57
CA HIS A 142 38.28 -6.73 -20.57
C HIS A 142 37.75 -5.45 -19.92
N GLU A 143 37.89 -4.33 -20.61
CA GLU A 143 37.41 -3.03 -20.15
C GLU A 143 36.61 -2.33 -21.24
N ARG A 144 35.49 -1.72 -20.85
CA ARG A 144 34.71 -0.83 -21.72
C ARG A 144 34.35 0.44 -20.97
N THR A 145 34.61 1.57 -21.60
CA THR A 145 34.27 2.90 -21.04
C THR A 145 33.16 3.56 -21.86
N PHE A 146 32.13 4.05 -21.17
CA PHE A 146 31.07 4.89 -21.69
C PHE A 146 31.27 6.33 -21.21
N TYR A 147 31.03 7.28 -22.12
CA TYR A 147 31.06 8.71 -21.80
C TYR A 147 29.64 9.21 -21.60
N LEU A 148 29.35 9.66 -20.39
CA LEU A 148 28.06 10.19 -20.01
C LEU A 148 27.99 11.67 -20.37
N GLN A 149 26.82 12.13 -20.84
CA GLN A 149 26.60 13.54 -21.14
C GLN A 149 26.14 14.27 -19.87
N GLY A 150 26.84 15.35 -19.46
CA GLY A 150 26.48 16.17 -18.30
C GLY A 150 27.30 15.89 -17.02
N GLU A 151 26.93 16.56 -15.92
CA GLU A 151 27.43 16.30 -14.56
C GLU A 151 26.53 15.26 -13.87
N TRP A 152 27.13 14.29 -13.17
CA TRP A 152 26.46 13.10 -12.60
C TRP A 152 26.75 12.94 -11.10
#